data_AF-A0A958R105-F1
#
_entry.id   AF-A0A958R105-F1
#
_cell.length_a   1.000
_cell.length_b   1.000
_cell.length_c   1.000
_cell.angle_alpha   90.00
_cell.angle_beta   90.00
_cell.angle_gamma   90.00
#
_symmetry.space_group_name_H-M   'P 1'
#
loop_
_entity.id
_entity.type
_entity.pdbx_description
1 polymer ?
#
loop_
_entity_poly.entity_id
_entity_poly.type
_entity_poly.pdbx_seq_one_letter_code
_entity_poly.pdbx_strand_id
1 'polypeptide(L)'
;SNFDDKNGKRVLRSFGYDKKLMKKFTEALLDELGTYTPENVSDQVGKMLSKMKIRGDKYALGQFYGIAGGAGTLIRIDEDNYYYNIGYFAPEVRSGRSYGATPHHNANDASHLMYLGELEKFLKYRNDYRQFYTAILEFLTDTDVSVYQNPTFNEYGEALLTDYITVYTAELRRHLMRKLSPYSAPWGNDMTEATFLSLFNVKSGLMMLEGELTKASIKNHWALSPTGSGRSGFGINRKDRRRLQAMISNYFRYHDDASKREIVKKIDKLVGKRRDGDCYRALMQYFNNEINLLNPFRVESIENEIVTAFADFLMAVYDETDEIVESLSEAH
;
A
#
# COMPACT_ATOMS: atom_id res chain seq x y z
N SER A 1 -20.38 9.57 -11.72
CA SER A 1 -19.19 9.63 -10.85
C SER A 1 -18.76 8.22 -10.55
N ASN A 2 -17.50 7.86 -10.83
CA ASN A 2 -16.96 6.53 -10.54
C ASN A 2 -16.61 6.39 -9.06
N PHE A 3 -17.49 6.73 -8.12
CA PHE A 3 -17.19 6.65 -6.67
C PHE A 3 -17.94 5.49 -6.01
N ASP A 4 -17.34 4.84 -5.01
CA ASP A 4 -17.95 3.73 -4.27
C ASP A 4 -19.35 4.08 -3.74
N ASP A 5 -20.34 3.28 -4.16
CA ASP A 5 -21.73 3.32 -3.69
C ASP A 5 -21.86 3.30 -2.17
N LYS A 6 -20.94 2.64 -1.46
CA LYS A 6 -20.92 2.59 0.00
C LYS A 6 -20.69 3.97 0.61
N ASN A 7 -19.78 4.75 0.03
CA ASN A 7 -19.51 6.13 0.45
C ASN A 7 -20.70 7.04 0.10
N GLY A 8 -21.28 6.89 -1.09
CA GLY A 8 -22.53 7.56 -1.46
C GLY A 8 -23.67 7.26 -0.48
N LYS A 9 -23.87 5.98 -0.13
CA LYS A 9 -24.86 5.54 0.87
C LYS A 9 -24.57 6.06 2.28
N ARG A 10 -23.31 6.27 2.68
CA ARG A 10 -22.96 6.87 3.99
C ARG A 10 -23.29 8.35 4.04
N VAL A 11 -22.98 9.08 2.96
CA VAL A 11 -23.35 10.50 2.79
C VAL A 11 -24.87 10.64 2.86
N LEU A 12 -25.61 9.89 2.04
CA LEU A 12 -27.07 9.95 2.00
C LEU A 12 -27.71 9.55 3.35
N ARG A 13 -27.19 8.52 4.03
CA ARG A 13 -27.67 8.12 5.36
C ARG A 13 -27.49 9.19 6.42
N SER A 14 -26.43 10.01 6.32
CA SER A 14 -26.21 11.13 7.25
C SER A 14 -27.35 12.14 7.19
N PHE A 15 -28.06 12.21 6.06
CA PHE A 15 -29.21 13.09 5.87
C PHE A 15 -30.55 12.34 5.87
N GLY A 16 -30.58 11.06 6.28
CA GLY A 16 -31.80 10.25 6.22
C GLY A 16 -32.39 10.12 4.81
N TYR A 17 -31.53 10.20 3.78
CA TYR A 17 -31.90 10.30 2.36
C TYR A 17 -32.75 11.55 1.99
N ASP A 18 -32.85 12.54 2.87
CA ASP A 18 -33.53 13.80 2.61
C ASP A 18 -32.64 14.75 1.80
N LYS A 19 -32.93 14.86 0.50
CA LYS A 19 -32.25 15.78 -0.42
C LYS A 19 -32.37 17.24 0.00
N LYS A 20 -33.49 17.65 0.62
CA LYS A 20 -33.67 19.04 1.08
C LYS A 20 -32.76 19.32 2.27
N LEU A 21 -32.62 18.36 3.19
CA LEU A 21 -31.70 18.50 4.32
C LEU A 21 -30.24 18.55 3.85
N MET A 22 -29.85 17.69 2.92
CA MET A 22 -28.50 17.72 2.32
C MET A 22 -28.22 19.06 1.60
N LYS A 23 -29.21 19.59 0.86
CA LYS A 23 -29.08 20.90 0.21
C LYS A 23 -28.89 22.01 1.23
N LYS A 24 -29.74 22.07 2.27
CA LYS A 24 -29.62 23.04 3.37
C LYS A 24 -28.27 22.94 4.09
N PHE A 25 -27.79 21.73 4.31
CA PHE A 25 -26.46 21.53 4.89
C PHE A 25 -25.37 22.08 3.99
N THR A 26 -25.44 21.82 2.69
CA THR A 26 -24.46 22.33 1.71
C THR A 26 -24.48 23.86 1.61
N GLU A 27 -25.67 24.46 1.58
CA GLU A 27 -25.84 25.92 1.60
C GLU A 27 -25.25 26.52 2.89
N ALA A 28 -25.63 25.97 4.05
CA ALA A 28 -25.11 26.42 5.34
C ALA A 28 -23.59 26.25 5.45
N LEU A 29 -23.04 25.17 4.88
CA LEU A 29 -21.61 24.95 4.74
C LEU A 29 -21.02 26.16 3.98
N LEU A 30 -21.41 26.35 2.71
CA LEU A 30 -20.90 27.42 1.85
C LEU A 30 -21.04 28.83 2.45
N ASP A 31 -22.15 29.12 3.13
CA ASP A 31 -22.46 30.45 3.64
C ASP A 31 -21.76 30.78 4.97
N GLU A 32 -21.54 29.79 5.85
CA GLU A 32 -21.20 30.08 7.26
C GLU A 32 -19.74 29.80 7.66
N LEU A 33 -19.03 28.88 6.99
CA LEU A 33 -17.69 28.48 7.46
C LEU A 33 -16.53 29.01 6.61
N GLY A 34 -16.82 29.92 5.66
CA GLY A 34 -15.82 30.62 4.86
C GLY A 34 -15.13 29.74 3.82
N THR A 35 -13.86 30.03 3.51
CA THR A 35 -13.08 29.29 2.50
C THR A 35 -12.84 27.85 2.95
N TYR A 36 -13.37 26.92 2.16
CA TYR A 36 -13.08 25.50 2.28
C TYR A 36 -11.72 25.21 1.70
N THR A 37 -10.89 24.59 2.50
CA THR A 37 -9.59 24.15 2.07
C THR A 37 -9.46 22.66 2.37
N PRO A 38 -8.61 21.91 1.63
CA PRO A 38 -8.37 20.50 1.93
C PRO A 38 -8.02 20.24 3.41
N GLU A 39 -7.43 21.23 4.09
CA GLU A 39 -7.02 21.19 5.50
C GLU A 39 -8.18 21.22 6.49
N ASN A 40 -9.24 21.97 6.20
CA ASN A 40 -10.30 22.22 7.19
C ASN A 40 -11.62 21.52 6.88
N VAL A 41 -11.78 20.96 5.67
CA VAL A 41 -13.10 20.49 5.18
C VAL A 41 -13.76 19.48 6.12
N SER A 42 -13.03 18.49 6.64
CA SER A 42 -13.60 17.49 7.55
C SER A 42 -14.03 18.08 8.90
N ASP A 43 -13.28 19.04 9.43
CA ASP A 43 -13.60 19.69 10.70
C ASP A 43 -14.70 20.73 10.55
N GLN A 44 -14.73 21.47 9.43
CA GLN A 44 -15.83 22.36 9.08
C GLN A 44 -17.13 21.57 8.89
N VAL A 45 -17.07 20.44 8.19
CA VAL A 45 -18.20 19.50 8.09
C VAL A 45 -18.61 19.00 9.47
N GLY A 46 -17.67 18.62 10.34
CA GLY A 46 -17.96 18.19 11.72
C GLY A 46 -18.63 19.28 12.57
N LYS A 47 -18.17 20.53 12.46
CA LYS A 47 -18.79 21.69 13.10
C LYS A 47 -20.21 21.91 12.60
N MET A 48 -20.43 21.82 11.28
CA MET A 48 -21.75 22.00 10.68
C MET A 48 -22.71 20.88 11.10
N LEU A 49 -22.26 19.62 11.11
CA LEU A 49 -23.05 18.48 11.59
C LEU A 49 -23.51 18.72 13.03
N SER A 50 -22.60 19.18 13.89
CA SER A 50 -22.89 19.50 15.28
C SER A 50 -23.88 20.66 15.41
N LYS A 51 -23.68 21.74 14.65
CA LYS A 51 -24.56 22.93 14.64
C LYS A 51 -25.97 22.60 14.18
N MET A 52 -26.11 21.82 13.12
CA MET A 52 -27.40 21.40 12.58
C MET A 52 -28.00 20.19 13.30
N LYS A 53 -27.31 19.64 14.32
CA LYS A 53 -27.70 18.44 15.07
C LYS A 53 -27.95 17.23 14.17
N ILE A 54 -27.17 17.10 13.10
CA ILE A 54 -27.22 15.99 12.16
C ILE A 54 -26.22 14.93 12.61
N ARG A 55 -26.68 13.68 12.74
CA ARG A 55 -25.79 12.54 12.95
C ARG A 55 -25.20 12.13 11.61
N GLY A 56 -23.88 12.20 11.47
CA GLY A 56 -23.21 11.84 10.23
C GLY A 56 -21.75 11.47 10.45
N ASP A 57 -21.20 10.74 9.49
CA ASP A 57 -19.77 10.47 9.45
C ASP A 57 -19.07 11.69 8.85
N LYS A 58 -18.45 12.50 9.73
CA LYS A 58 -17.75 13.73 9.31
C LYS A 58 -16.64 13.47 8.30
N TYR A 59 -16.04 12.28 8.30
CA TYR A 59 -14.97 11.93 7.36
C TYR A 59 -15.54 11.57 6.00
N ALA A 60 -16.60 10.76 5.93
CA ALA A 60 -17.27 10.45 4.66
C ALA A 60 -17.83 11.71 4.00
N LEU A 61 -18.43 12.61 4.79
CA LEU A 61 -18.93 13.89 4.29
C LEU A 61 -17.80 14.86 3.93
N GLY A 62 -16.74 14.94 4.74
CA GLY A 62 -15.54 15.73 4.44
C GLY A 62 -14.88 15.32 3.12
N GLN A 63 -14.79 14.02 2.84
CA GLN A 63 -14.32 13.49 1.57
C GLN A 63 -15.24 13.89 0.42
N PHE A 64 -16.55 13.68 0.56
CA PHE A 64 -17.54 14.02 -0.46
C PHE A 64 -17.47 15.51 -0.84
N TYR A 65 -17.51 16.41 0.13
CA TYR A 65 -17.43 17.85 -0.12
C TYR A 65 -16.03 18.28 -0.56
N GLY A 66 -14.98 17.63 -0.08
CA GLY A 66 -13.63 17.83 -0.58
C GLY A 66 -13.54 17.54 -2.08
N ILE A 67 -14.00 16.37 -2.52
CA ILE A 67 -14.02 15.99 -3.95
C ILE A 67 -14.89 16.96 -4.76
N ALA A 68 -16.11 17.20 -4.31
CA ALA A 68 -17.05 18.09 -5.00
C ALA A 68 -16.52 19.53 -5.13
N GLY A 69 -15.75 19.98 -4.13
CA GLY A 69 -15.08 21.27 -4.13
C GLY A 69 -13.71 21.29 -4.83
N GLY A 70 -13.26 20.17 -5.42
CA GLY A 70 -11.98 20.09 -6.12
C GLY A 70 -10.74 19.99 -5.21
N ALA A 71 -10.90 19.63 -3.93
CA ALA A 71 -9.85 19.52 -2.93
C ALA A 71 -8.92 18.29 -3.10
N GLY A 72 -8.77 17.79 -4.33
CA GLY A 72 -7.96 16.63 -4.65
C GLY A 72 -7.30 16.72 -6.01
N THR A 73 -6.35 15.82 -6.23
CA THR A 73 -5.65 15.66 -7.51
C THR A 73 -6.05 14.33 -8.11
N LEU A 74 -6.52 14.35 -9.36
CA LEU A 74 -6.61 13.15 -10.18
C LEU A 74 -5.20 12.82 -10.70
N ILE A 75 -4.71 11.64 -10.38
CA ILE A 75 -3.46 11.12 -10.93
C ILE A 75 -3.81 9.99 -11.87
N ARG A 76 -3.47 10.17 -13.14
CA ARG A 76 -3.64 9.14 -14.16
C ARG A 76 -2.45 8.20 -14.10
N ILE A 77 -2.73 6.91 -14.02
CA ILE A 77 -1.73 5.85 -14.18
C ILE A 77 -1.62 5.59 -15.69
N ASP A 78 -2.74 5.33 -16.35
CA ASP A 78 -2.89 5.33 -17.81
C ASP A 78 -4.21 6.03 -18.23
N GLU A 79 -4.77 5.71 -19.41
CA GLU A 79 -6.04 6.28 -19.89
C GLU A 79 -7.27 5.84 -19.08
N ASP A 80 -7.25 4.63 -18.52
CA ASP A 80 -8.38 3.93 -17.93
C ASP A 80 -8.25 3.71 -16.40
N ASN A 81 -7.01 3.70 -15.91
CA ASN A 81 -6.60 3.48 -14.53
C ASN A 81 -6.11 4.79 -13.91
N TYR A 82 -6.71 5.18 -12.79
CA TYR A 82 -6.41 6.44 -12.15
C TYR A 82 -6.78 6.42 -10.67
N TYR A 83 -6.31 7.42 -9.92
CA TYR A 83 -6.73 7.58 -8.55
C TYR A 83 -6.86 9.03 -8.13
N TYR A 84 -7.75 9.26 -7.16
CA TYR A 84 -7.94 10.56 -6.53
C TYR A 84 -7.14 10.62 -5.24
N ASN A 85 -6.26 11.61 -5.13
CA ASN A 85 -5.56 11.95 -3.89
C ASN A 85 -6.21 13.17 -3.24
N ILE A 86 -6.77 13.01 -2.04
CA ILE A 86 -7.49 14.09 -1.33
C ILE A 86 -6.86 14.35 0.03
N GLY A 87 -6.56 15.62 0.31
CA GLY A 87 -6.40 16.13 1.68
C GLY A 87 -5.13 15.76 2.45
N TYR A 88 -3.99 15.56 1.79
CA TYR A 88 -2.70 15.39 2.48
C TYR A 88 -1.99 16.76 2.66
N PHE A 89 -1.80 17.25 3.88
CA PHE A 89 -0.99 18.45 4.14
C PHE A 89 0.04 18.23 5.25
N ALA A 90 1.16 18.95 5.19
CA ALA A 90 2.21 18.92 6.21
C ALA A 90 1.92 19.98 7.29
N PRO A 91 2.07 19.71 8.59
CA PRO A 91 2.76 18.56 9.18
C PRO A 91 1.82 17.41 9.59
N GLU A 92 0.51 17.50 9.31
CA GLU A 92 -0.45 16.47 9.68
C GLU A 92 -0.37 15.25 8.78
N VAL A 93 0.49 14.33 9.19
CA VAL A 93 0.67 12.99 8.61
C VAL A 93 -0.63 12.14 8.62
N ARG A 94 -1.70 12.58 9.30
CA ARG A 94 -2.91 11.80 9.59
C ARG A 94 -4.07 12.03 8.63
N SER A 95 -4.15 13.18 7.97
CA SER A 95 -5.27 13.52 7.07
C SER A 95 -4.84 13.25 5.64
N GLY A 96 -5.57 12.38 4.95
CA GLY A 96 -5.29 12.01 3.57
C GLY A 96 -5.97 10.70 3.22
N ARG A 97 -6.61 10.66 2.05
CA ARG A 97 -7.24 9.47 1.48
C ARG A 97 -6.99 9.42 -0.01
N SER A 98 -6.83 8.20 -0.50
CA SER A 98 -6.57 7.91 -1.89
C SER A 98 -7.58 6.89 -2.39
N TYR A 99 -8.10 7.11 -3.60
CA TYR A 99 -9.18 6.30 -4.16
C TYR A 99 -8.80 5.79 -5.54
N GLY A 100 -8.46 4.51 -5.63
CA GLY A 100 -8.10 3.83 -6.88
C GLY A 100 -9.34 3.47 -7.68
N ALA A 101 -9.29 3.73 -8.98
CA ALA A 101 -10.35 3.45 -9.93
C ALA A 101 -9.77 2.80 -11.19
N THR A 102 -10.47 1.79 -11.69
CA THR A 102 -10.17 1.08 -12.94
C THR A 102 -11.46 0.91 -13.74
N PRO A 103 -11.44 0.38 -14.98
CA PRO A 103 -12.65 0.00 -15.70
C PRO A 103 -13.54 -0.99 -14.92
N HIS A 104 -12.94 -1.76 -14.01
CA HIS A 104 -13.57 -2.88 -13.32
C HIS A 104 -14.05 -2.56 -11.90
N HIS A 105 -13.59 -1.46 -11.30
CA HIS A 105 -14.20 -0.95 -10.07
C HIS A 105 -14.18 0.57 -9.96
N ASN A 106 -15.23 1.08 -9.31
CA ASN A 106 -15.30 2.48 -8.92
C ASN A 106 -14.15 2.86 -7.97
N ALA A 107 -13.85 4.16 -7.90
CA ALA A 107 -12.98 4.81 -6.93
C ALA A 107 -13.35 4.39 -5.51
N ASN A 108 -12.64 3.38 -5.01
CA ASN A 108 -12.84 2.76 -3.71
C ASN A 108 -11.83 3.35 -2.72
N ASP A 109 -12.16 3.39 -1.43
CA ASP A 109 -11.20 3.77 -0.39
C ASP A 109 -10.12 2.68 -0.30
N ALA A 110 -9.03 2.89 -1.05
CA ALA A 110 -7.86 2.02 -1.12
C ALA A 110 -7.08 2.14 0.20
N SER A 111 -7.67 1.64 1.27
CA SER A 111 -7.02 1.55 2.57
C SER A 111 -6.08 0.35 2.61
N HIS A 112 -5.03 0.42 3.42
CA HIS A 112 -4.12 -0.70 3.65
C HIS A 112 -4.82 -2.03 3.95
N LEU A 113 -5.88 -2.02 4.78
CA LEU A 113 -6.62 -3.23 5.14
C LEU A 113 -7.47 -3.78 3.98
N MET A 114 -8.03 -2.89 3.16
CA MET A 114 -8.77 -3.27 1.96
C MET A 114 -7.80 -3.91 0.97
N TYR A 115 -6.70 -3.23 0.66
CA TYR A 115 -5.65 -3.73 -0.22
C TYR A 115 -5.10 -5.09 0.23
N LEU A 116 -4.70 -5.26 1.50
CA LEU A 116 -4.23 -6.54 2.02
C LEU A 116 -5.30 -7.64 1.93
N GLY A 117 -6.59 -7.27 2.04
CA GLY A 117 -7.69 -8.21 1.89
C GLY A 117 -7.92 -8.67 0.46
N GLU A 118 -7.77 -7.78 -0.53
CA GLU A 118 -7.85 -8.15 -1.95
C GLU A 118 -6.59 -8.89 -2.40
N LEU A 119 -5.40 -8.50 -1.91
CA LEU A 119 -4.15 -9.24 -2.15
C LEU A 119 -4.24 -10.68 -1.62
N GLU A 120 -4.82 -10.89 -0.43
CA GLU A 120 -4.99 -12.25 0.12
C GLU A 120 -5.87 -13.11 -0.78
N LYS A 121 -6.94 -12.54 -1.34
CA LYS A 121 -7.83 -13.25 -2.27
C LYS A 121 -7.12 -13.52 -3.58
N PHE A 122 -6.41 -12.55 -4.15
CA PHE A 122 -5.61 -12.72 -5.35
C PHE A 122 -4.68 -13.93 -5.23
N LEU A 123 -3.88 -13.93 -4.17
CA LEU A 123 -2.86 -14.96 -3.92
C LEU A 123 -3.46 -16.34 -3.60
N LYS A 124 -4.70 -16.44 -3.12
CA LYS A 124 -5.38 -17.73 -2.87
C LYS A 124 -6.04 -18.34 -4.10
N TYR A 125 -6.49 -17.51 -5.04
CA TYR A 125 -7.40 -17.97 -6.10
C TYR A 125 -6.85 -17.78 -7.52
N ARG A 126 -5.69 -17.15 -7.67
CA ARG A 126 -5.01 -16.94 -8.97
C ARG A 126 -3.60 -17.54 -8.93
N ASN A 127 -2.94 -17.61 -10.08
CA ASN A 127 -1.59 -18.17 -10.27
C ASN A 127 -0.66 -17.26 -11.09
N ASP A 128 -1.08 -16.04 -11.42
CA ASP A 128 -0.36 -15.04 -12.23
C ASP A 128 0.56 -14.14 -11.35
N TYR A 129 1.08 -14.69 -10.25
CA TYR A 129 1.84 -13.92 -9.26
C TYR A 129 3.07 -13.25 -9.87
N ARG A 130 3.79 -13.95 -10.76
CA ARG A 130 4.99 -13.39 -11.41
C ARG A 130 4.65 -12.09 -12.14
N GLN A 131 3.60 -12.10 -12.97
CA GLN A 131 3.21 -10.91 -13.73
C GLN A 131 2.82 -9.76 -12.80
N PHE A 132 2.05 -10.03 -11.75
CA PHE A 132 1.67 -9.01 -10.77
C PHE A 132 2.86 -8.41 -10.01
N TYR A 133 3.79 -9.25 -9.54
CA TYR A 133 4.97 -8.76 -8.81
C TYR A 133 5.99 -8.08 -9.72
N THR A 134 6.14 -8.55 -10.96
CA THR A 134 6.94 -7.86 -11.99
C THR A 134 6.39 -6.47 -12.25
N ALA A 135 5.07 -6.32 -12.43
CA ALA A 135 4.44 -5.02 -12.61
C ALA A 135 4.66 -4.04 -11.44
N ILE A 136 4.61 -4.54 -10.20
CA ILE A 136 4.95 -3.72 -9.03
C ILE A 136 6.41 -3.25 -9.12
N LEU A 137 7.33 -4.15 -9.48
CA LEU A 137 8.76 -3.82 -9.56
C LEU A 137 9.05 -2.81 -10.68
N GLU A 138 8.48 -3.00 -11.87
CA GLU A 138 8.57 -2.08 -13.03
C GLU A 138 8.03 -0.68 -12.66
N PHE A 139 6.87 -0.62 -11.99
CA PHE A 139 6.35 0.64 -11.47
C PHE A 139 7.30 1.30 -10.46
N LEU A 140 7.95 0.51 -9.59
CA LEU A 140 8.89 1.05 -8.59
C LEU A 140 10.22 1.50 -9.19
N THR A 141 10.65 0.94 -10.33
CA THR A 141 11.94 1.23 -10.96
C THR A 141 11.88 2.35 -11.99
N ASP A 142 10.85 2.38 -12.83
CA ASP A 142 10.73 3.36 -13.94
C ASP A 142 9.33 3.99 -14.04
N THR A 143 8.44 3.73 -13.06
CA THR A 143 7.02 4.10 -13.20
C THR A 143 6.40 3.46 -14.46
N ASP A 144 6.96 2.34 -14.94
CA ASP A 144 6.39 1.63 -16.07
C ASP A 144 5.10 0.93 -15.63
N VAL A 145 4.05 1.20 -16.41
CA VAL A 145 2.68 0.73 -16.21
C VAL A 145 2.16 0.07 -17.49
N SER A 146 3.04 -0.26 -18.44
CA SER A 146 2.71 -0.93 -19.71
C SER A 146 1.99 -2.26 -19.52
N VAL A 147 2.10 -2.88 -18.33
CA VAL A 147 1.34 -4.08 -17.96
C VAL A 147 -0.18 -3.90 -18.13
N TYR A 148 -0.74 -2.71 -17.96
CA TYR A 148 -2.19 -2.49 -18.15
C TYR A 148 -2.60 -2.64 -19.63
N GLN A 149 -1.65 -2.49 -20.56
CA GLN A 149 -1.88 -2.74 -21.99
C GLN A 149 -1.74 -4.23 -22.34
N ASN A 150 -1.31 -5.07 -21.39
CA ASN A 150 -1.12 -6.49 -21.63
C ASN A 150 -2.48 -7.23 -21.54
N PRO A 151 -2.98 -7.83 -22.64
CA PRO A 151 -4.28 -8.49 -22.65
C PRO A 151 -4.36 -9.74 -21.78
N THR A 152 -3.24 -10.27 -21.30
CA THR A 152 -3.23 -11.40 -20.36
C THR A 152 -3.23 -10.96 -18.90
N PHE A 153 -3.03 -9.67 -18.63
CA PHE A 153 -3.10 -9.15 -17.27
C PHE A 153 -4.56 -9.11 -16.83
N ASN A 154 -4.89 -9.88 -15.79
CA ASN A 154 -6.27 -10.07 -15.39
C ASN A 154 -6.86 -8.80 -14.75
N GLU A 155 -8.14 -8.53 -15.03
CA GLU A 155 -8.91 -7.40 -14.47
C GLU A 155 -8.77 -7.24 -12.94
N TYR A 156 -8.67 -8.36 -12.20
CA TYR A 156 -8.48 -8.33 -10.76
C TYR A 156 -7.05 -7.96 -10.36
N GLY A 157 -6.05 -8.39 -11.13
CA GLY A 157 -4.66 -7.96 -10.97
C GLY A 157 -4.48 -6.47 -11.28
N GLU A 158 -5.16 -5.97 -12.31
CA GLU A 158 -5.25 -4.55 -12.67
C GLU A 158 -5.85 -3.69 -11.54
N ALA A 159 -7.00 -4.10 -11.00
CA ALA A 159 -7.60 -3.45 -9.84
C ALA A 159 -6.65 -3.42 -8.63
N LEU A 160 -6.02 -4.56 -8.34
CA LEU A 160 -5.11 -4.68 -7.20
C LEU A 160 -3.83 -3.87 -7.38
N LEU A 161 -3.28 -3.80 -8.59
CA LEU A 161 -2.10 -2.99 -8.91
C LEU A 161 -2.44 -1.50 -8.83
N THR A 162 -3.60 -1.08 -9.31
CA THR A 162 -4.09 0.30 -9.18
C THR A 162 -4.24 0.68 -7.71
N ASP A 163 -4.83 -0.19 -6.89
CA ASP A 163 -4.93 0.02 -5.44
C ASP A 163 -3.55 0.07 -4.77
N TYR A 164 -2.62 -0.80 -5.16
CA TYR A 164 -1.23 -0.76 -4.69
C TYR A 164 -0.58 0.59 -4.99
N ILE A 165 -0.60 1.05 -6.25
CA ILE A 165 -0.03 2.33 -6.68
C ILE A 165 -0.68 3.48 -5.91
N THR A 166 -2.00 3.45 -5.77
CA THR A 166 -2.78 4.43 -5.03
C THR A 166 -2.30 4.56 -3.59
N VAL A 167 -2.17 3.45 -2.86
CA VAL A 167 -1.72 3.46 -1.46
C VAL A 167 -0.24 3.82 -1.38
N TYR A 168 0.61 3.27 -2.26
CA TYR A 168 2.04 3.52 -2.26
C TYR A 168 2.36 4.99 -2.50
N THR A 169 1.75 5.64 -3.49
CA THR A 169 1.97 7.07 -3.74
C THR A 169 1.47 7.94 -2.59
N ALA A 170 0.37 7.55 -1.94
CA ALA A 170 -0.10 8.22 -0.73
C ALA A 170 0.95 8.20 0.40
N GLU A 171 1.61 7.06 0.58
CA GLU A 171 2.67 6.90 1.57
C GLU A 171 3.99 7.58 1.15
N LEU A 172 4.34 7.59 -0.14
CA LEU A 172 5.48 8.35 -0.67
C LEU A 172 5.36 9.84 -0.39
N ARG A 173 4.16 10.41 -0.52
CA ARG A 173 3.93 11.83 -0.17
C ARG A 173 4.27 12.12 1.29
N ARG A 174 3.97 11.20 2.20
CA ARG A 174 4.33 11.35 3.62
C ARG A 174 5.83 11.19 3.84
N HIS A 175 6.48 10.36 3.04
CA HIS A 175 7.94 10.22 3.01
C HIS A 175 8.60 11.54 2.54
N LEU A 176 8.08 12.18 1.50
CA LEU A 176 8.49 13.53 1.05
C LEU A 176 8.36 14.58 2.16
N MET A 177 7.23 14.59 2.89
CA MET A 177 7.02 15.49 4.04
C MET A 177 8.02 15.26 5.19
N ARG A 178 8.76 14.15 5.16
CA ARG A 178 9.76 13.77 6.15
C ARG A 178 11.19 13.79 5.58
N LYS A 179 11.41 14.63 4.58
CA LYS A 179 12.71 14.86 3.91
C LYS A 179 13.32 13.58 3.34
N LEU A 180 12.49 12.73 2.74
CA LEU A 180 12.94 11.52 2.05
C LEU A 180 13.73 10.53 2.91
N SER A 181 13.64 10.62 4.25
CA SER A 181 14.35 9.68 5.11
C SER A 181 13.62 8.33 5.15
N PRO A 182 14.24 7.23 4.66
CA PRO A 182 13.63 5.90 4.67
C PRO A 182 13.53 5.29 6.08
N TYR A 183 13.85 6.06 7.12
CA TYR A 183 13.81 5.65 8.52
C TYR A 183 12.75 6.40 9.33
N SER A 184 12.39 7.62 8.93
CA SER A 184 11.49 8.49 9.71
C SER A 184 10.00 8.28 9.37
N ALA A 185 9.69 7.85 8.14
CA ALA A 185 8.35 7.45 7.71
C ALA A 185 8.41 6.33 6.65
N PRO A 186 8.85 5.12 7.04
CA PRO A 186 9.08 4.01 6.10
C PRO A 186 7.80 3.34 5.63
N TRP A 187 6.65 4.01 5.63
CA TRP A 187 5.36 3.34 5.45
C TRP A 187 5.18 2.76 4.04
N GLY A 188 5.65 3.46 3.00
CA GLY A 188 5.69 2.92 1.63
C GLY A 188 6.60 1.69 1.54
N ASN A 189 7.78 1.75 2.18
CA ASN A 189 8.69 0.61 2.27
C ASN A 189 8.05 -0.56 3.02
N ASP A 190 7.44 -0.30 4.18
CA ASP A 190 6.80 -1.32 5.01
C ASP A 190 5.64 -2.00 4.30
N MET A 191 4.84 -1.23 3.55
CA MET A 191 3.75 -1.76 2.75
C MET A 191 4.28 -2.66 1.65
N THR A 192 5.27 -2.20 0.88
CA THR A 192 5.85 -2.95 -0.23
C THR A 192 6.57 -4.22 0.27
N GLU A 193 7.32 -4.09 1.37
CA GLU A 193 7.91 -5.21 2.11
C GLU A 193 6.86 -6.24 2.52
N ALA A 194 5.69 -5.80 3.02
CA ALA A 194 4.58 -6.69 3.37
C ALA A 194 3.92 -7.31 2.14
N THR A 195 3.74 -6.56 1.05
CA THR A 195 3.21 -7.04 -0.23
C THR A 195 4.06 -8.16 -0.80
N PHE A 196 5.39 -8.00 -0.82
CA PHE A 196 6.32 -9.03 -1.29
C PHE A 196 6.32 -10.26 -0.39
N LEU A 197 6.33 -10.09 0.93
CA LEU A 197 6.28 -11.21 1.87
C LEU A 197 4.93 -11.94 1.86
N SER A 198 3.86 -11.29 1.41
CA SER A 198 2.51 -11.86 1.40
C SER A 198 2.42 -13.15 0.56
N LEU A 199 3.26 -13.30 -0.46
CA LEU A 199 3.32 -14.53 -1.26
C LEU A 199 3.65 -15.76 -0.38
N PHE A 200 4.71 -15.65 0.43
CA PHE A 200 5.07 -16.66 1.44
C PHE A 200 3.95 -16.82 2.48
N ASN A 201 3.44 -15.72 3.03
CA ASN A 201 2.47 -15.77 4.12
C ASN A 201 1.14 -16.43 3.71
N VAL A 202 0.66 -16.17 2.49
CA VAL A 202 -0.57 -16.79 1.98
C VAL A 202 -0.35 -18.27 1.69
N LYS A 203 0.79 -18.64 1.09
CA LYS A 203 1.13 -20.03 0.78
C LYS A 203 1.28 -20.88 2.03
N SER A 204 2.06 -20.42 3.01
CA SER A 204 2.28 -21.13 4.28
C SER A 204 1.10 -21.02 5.25
N GLY A 205 0.29 -19.96 5.14
CA GLY A 205 -0.68 -19.58 6.17
C GLY A 205 -0.05 -19.06 7.47
N LEU A 206 1.25 -18.75 7.45
CA LEU A 206 2.04 -18.37 8.64
C LEU A 206 2.57 -16.94 8.54
N MET A 207 2.66 -16.26 9.67
CA MET A 207 3.33 -14.97 9.86
C MET A 207 4.20 -15.01 11.11
N MET A 208 5.31 -14.28 11.10
CA MET A 208 6.07 -14.03 12.32
C MET A 208 5.34 -12.99 13.17
N LEU A 209 4.88 -13.39 14.35
CA LEU A 209 4.22 -12.53 15.32
C LEU A 209 4.81 -12.84 16.70
N GLU A 210 5.20 -11.80 17.43
CA GLU A 210 5.80 -11.92 18.77
C GLU A 210 7.07 -12.80 18.78
N GLY A 211 7.74 -12.91 17.63
CA GLY A 211 8.94 -13.70 17.44
C GLY A 211 8.73 -15.18 17.10
N GLU A 212 7.48 -15.61 16.87
CA GLU A 212 7.12 -16.98 16.50
C GLU A 212 6.35 -17.05 15.17
N LEU A 213 6.52 -18.15 14.43
CA LEU A 213 5.70 -18.44 13.25
C LEU A 213 4.30 -18.89 13.68
N THR A 214 3.32 -18.01 13.49
CA THR A 214 1.94 -18.19 13.93
C THR A 214 0.99 -18.20 12.73
N LYS A 215 -0.06 -19.02 12.79
CA LYS A 215 -1.14 -18.98 11.79
C LYS A 215 -1.85 -17.63 11.82
N ALA A 216 -1.79 -16.88 10.73
CA ALA A 216 -2.40 -15.57 10.63
C ALA A 216 -2.71 -15.19 9.17
N SER A 217 -3.65 -14.26 8.98
CA SER A 217 -3.94 -13.63 7.68
C SER A 217 -2.97 -12.48 7.44
N ILE A 218 -2.59 -12.24 6.19
CA ILE A 218 -1.72 -11.10 5.80
C ILE A 218 -2.29 -9.73 6.19
N LYS A 219 -3.60 -9.64 6.48
CA LYS A 219 -4.22 -8.44 7.08
C LYS A 219 -3.55 -8.04 8.39
N ASN A 220 -3.00 -9.00 9.13
CA ASN A 220 -2.24 -8.78 10.37
C ASN A 220 -0.91 -8.08 10.14
N HIS A 221 -0.44 -7.85 8.90
CA HIS A 221 0.65 -6.91 8.64
C HIS A 221 0.28 -5.48 9.08
N TRP A 222 -1.00 -5.15 9.01
CA TRP A 222 -1.55 -3.93 9.59
C TRP A 222 -2.15 -4.24 10.97
N ALA A 223 -1.70 -3.55 12.01
CA ALA A 223 -2.21 -3.76 13.36
C ALA A 223 -2.52 -2.46 14.08
N LEU A 224 -3.43 -2.54 15.06
CA LEU A 224 -3.68 -1.50 16.05
C LEU A 224 -2.59 -1.57 17.13
N SER A 225 -2.18 -0.41 17.62
CA SER A 225 -1.20 -0.30 18.69
C SER A 225 -1.74 -0.91 19.99
N PRO A 226 -0.99 -1.78 20.66
CA PRO A 226 -1.45 -2.45 21.88
C PRO A 226 -1.55 -1.49 23.07
N THR A 227 -0.95 -0.30 23.00
CA THR A 227 -0.90 0.67 24.10
C THR A 227 -2.17 1.52 24.26
N GLY A 228 -3.24 1.22 23.52
CA GLY A 228 -4.47 2.01 23.53
C GLY A 228 -4.33 3.40 22.89
N SER A 229 -3.16 3.71 22.30
CA SER A 229 -2.88 5.01 21.69
C SER A 229 -3.72 5.34 20.43
N GLY A 230 -4.55 4.40 19.97
CA GLY A 230 -5.32 4.50 18.73
C GLY A 230 -4.45 4.53 17.47
N ARG A 231 -3.13 4.37 17.61
CA ARG A 231 -2.20 4.30 16.47
C ARG A 231 -2.38 2.97 15.74
N SER A 232 -2.15 2.97 14.44
CA SER A 232 -2.28 1.79 13.61
C SER A 232 -1.33 1.82 12.43
N GLY A 233 -0.99 0.66 11.87
CA GLY A 233 -0.25 0.57 10.60
C GLY A 233 0.76 -0.56 10.56
N PHE A 234 1.51 -0.63 9.46
CA PHE A 234 2.56 -1.63 9.23
C PHE A 234 3.75 -1.54 10.20
N GLY A 235 3.88 -0.42 10.90
CA GLY A 235 4.97 -0.21 11.85
C GLY A 235 4.87 -1.07 13.12
N ILE A 236 3.67 -1.55 13.48
CA ILE A 236 3.44 -2.31 14.71
C ILE A 236 4.16 -3.66 14.65
N ASN A 237 3.97 -4.41 13.55
CA ASN A 237 4.58 -5.74 13.36
C ASN A 237 5.87 -5.70 12.52
N ARG A 238 6.46 -4.51 12.31
CA ARG A 238 7.64 -4.33 11.46
C ARG A 238 8.83 -5.18 11.89
N LYS A 239 9.09 -5.25 13.20
CA LYS A 239 10.24 -5.99 13.74
C LYS A 239 10.16 -7.47 13.37
N ASP A 240 9.00 -8.07 13.61
CA ASP A 240 8.76 -9.49 13.37
C ASP A 240 8.71 -9.80 11.87
N ARG A 241 8.05 -8.94 11.09
CA ARG A 241 8.05 -9.03 9.61
C ARG A 241 9.47 -9.03 9.05
N ARG A 242 10.32 -8.10 9.47
CA ARG A 242 11.71 -7.99 8.99
C ARG A 242 12.59 -9.13 9.48
N ARG A 243 12.31 -9.69 10.67
CA ARG A 243 12.96 -10.92 11.13
C ARG A 243 12.65 -12.08 10.18
N LEU A 244 11.38 -12.26 9.81
CA LEU A 244 10.98 -13.29 8.85
C LEU A 244 11.61 -13.08 7.47
N GLN A 245 11.60 -11.84 6.97
CA GLN A 245 12.26 -11.49 5.71
C GLN A 245 13.74 -11.85 5.72
N ALA A 246 14.46 -11.48 6.78
CA ALA A 246 15.87 -11.82 6.95
C ALA A 246 16.10 -13.34 6.99
N MET A 247 15.25 -14.08 7.72
CA MET A 247 15.30 -15.53 7.81
C MET A 247 15.14 -16.18 6.44
N ILE A 248 14.13 -15.76 5.66
CA ILE A 248 13.91 -16.24 4.28
C ILE A 248 15.09 -15.88 3.37
N SER A 249 15.58 -14.64 3.39
CA SER A 249 16.75 -14.25 2.59
C SER A 249 18.00 -15.06 2.96
N ASN A 250 18.18 -15.39 4.24
CA ASN A 250 19.31 -16.17 4.72
C ASN A 250 19.18 -17.66 4.41
N TYR A 251 17.97 -18.23 4.38
CA TYR A 251 17.72 -19.58 3.88
C TYR A 251 18.33 -19.74 2.48
N PHE A 252 17.95 -18.88 1.52
CA PHE A 252 18.52 -18.93 0.17
C PHE A 252 20.04 -18.66 0.16
N ARG A 253 20.50 -17.68 0.94
CA ARG A 253 21.92 -17.26 0.94
C ARG A 253 22.87 -18.36 1.44
N TYR A 254 22.44 -19.16 2.41
CA TYR A 254 23.27 -20.17 3.07
C TYR A 254 22.84 -21.61 2.74
N HIS A 255 21.88 -21.79 1.83
CA HIS A 255 21.45 -23.10 1.35
C HIS A 255 22.61 -23.89 0.75
N ASP A 256 22.60 -25.22 0.86
CA ASP A 256 23.64 -26.10 0.31
C ASP A 256 23.62 -26.17 -1.22
N ASP A 257 22.43 -26.03 -1.81
CA ASP A 257 22.25 -25.90 -3.26
C ASP A 257 22.78 -24.54 -3.80
N ALA A 258 23.75 -24.62 -4.70
CA ALA A 258 24.36 -23.45 -5.35
C ALA A 258 23.37 -22.62 -6.17
N SER A 259 22.35 -23.25 -6.77
CA SER A 259 21.32 -22.57 -7.56
C SER A 259 20.46 -21.65 -6.68
N LYS A 260 20.04 -22.13 -5.50
CA LYS A 260 19.30 -21.33 -4.50
C LYS A 260 20.14 -20.16 -3.97
N ARG A 261 21.44 -20.36 -3.74
CA ARG A 261 22.36 -19.27 -3.34
C ARG A 261 22.48 -18.18 -4.40
N GLU A 262 22.49 -18.56 -5.67
CA GLU A 262 22.66 -17.60 -6.77
C GLU A 262 21.49 -16.62 -6.87
N ILE A 263 20.28 -17.03 -6.45
CA ILE A 263 19.08 -16.19 -6.44
C ILE A 263 19.30 -14.91 -5.62
N VAL A 264 19.67 -15.04 -4.33
CA VAL A 264 19.90 -13.87 -3.46
C VAL A 264 21.21 -13.15 -3.82
N LYS A 265 22.22 -13.88 -4.32
CA LYS A 265 23.49 -13.27 -4.74
C LYS A 265 23.32 -12.27 -5.89
N LYS A 266 22.43 -12.53 -6.85
CA LYS A 266 22.07 -11.58 -7.91
C LYS A 266 21.52 -10.27 -7.31
N ILE A 267 20.61 -10.37 -6.35
CA ILE A 267 20.04 -9.19 -5.67
C ILE A 267 21.11 -8.45 -4.86
N ASP A 268 21.90 -9.17 -4.04
CA ASP A 268 22.96 -8.58 -3.22
C ASP A 268 24.00 -7.82 -4.07
N LYS A 269 24.27 -8.27 -5.31
CA LYS A 269 25.17 -7.59 -6.26
C LYS A 269 24.61 -6.25 -6.74
N LEU A 270 23.29 -6.16 -6.93
CA LEU A 270 22.61 -4.99 -7.48
C LEU A 270 22.33 -3.93 -6.43
N VAL A 271 21.80 -4.32 -5.26
CA VAL A 271 21.34 -3.38 -4.22
C VAL A 271 22.20 -3.35 -2.96
N GLY A 272 23.21 -4.21 -2.88
CA GLY A 272 24.09 -4.37 -1.73
C GLY A 272 23.51 -5.27 -0.64
N LYS A 273 24.38 -5.84 0.20
CA LYS A 273 24.02 -6.74 1.29
C LYS A 273 23.75 -5.99 2.59
N ARG A 274 22.62 -6.30 3.25
CA ARG A 274 22.30 -5.82 4.61
C ARG A 274 23.01 -6.67 5.68
N ARG A 275 23.30 -6.08 6.84
CA ARG A 275 23.96 -6.77 7.97
C ARG A 275 23.18 -8.00 8.47
N ASP A 276 21.86 -7.90 8.54
CA ASP A 276 20.96 -9.01 8.91
C ASP A 276 20.58 -9.90 7.73
N GLY A 277 20.99 -9.52 6.51
CA GLY A 277 20.77 -10.31 5.31
C GLY A 277 19.41 -10.09 4.61
N ASP A 278 18.54 -9.22 5.14
CA ASP A 278 17.21 -8.93 4.61
C ASP A 278 17.27 -8.26 3.22
N CYS A 279 17.00 -9.03 2.16
CA CYS A 279 17.03 -8.53 0.78
C CYS A 279 15.78 -7.72 0.40
N TYR A 280 14.63 -7.96 1.04
CA TYR A 280 13.40 -7.18 0.84
C TYR A 280 13.64 -5.72 1.25
N ARG A 281 14.21 -5.53 2.44
CA ARG A 281 14.57 -4.21 2.94
C ARG A 281 15.74 -3.60 2.18
N ALA A 282 16.71 -4.41 1.73
CA ALA A 282 17.82 -3.93 0.89
C ALA A 282 17.28 -3.25 -0.38
N LEU A 283 16.37 -3.93 -1.08
CA LEU A 283 15.70 -3.42 -2.27
C LEU A 283 14.97 -2.09 -1.99
N MET A 284 14.08 -2.07 -1.01
CA MET A 284 13.27 -0.86 -0.74
C MET A 284 14.10 0.32 -0.22
N GLN A 285 15.19 0.06 0.51
CA GLN A 285 16.15 1.11 0.88
C GLN A 285 16.97 1.58 -0.31
N TYR A 286 17.27 0.71 -1.27
CA TYR A 286 17.93 1.10 -2.51
C TYR A 286 17.00 2.02 -3.33
N PHE A 287 15.75 1.65 -3.57
CA PHE A 287 14.84 2.51 -4.34
C PHE A 287 14.54 3.85 -3.65
N ASN A 288 14.29 3.83 -2.33
CA ASN A 288 13.80 5.01 -1.61
C ASN A 288 14.84 5.71 -0.74
N ASN A 289 16.14 5.59 -1.03
CA ASN A 289 17.14 6.46 -0.41
C ASN A 289 17.28 7.78 -1.16
N GLU A 290 17.70 8.83 -0.44
CA GLU A 290 17.85 10.18 -0.98
C GLU A 290 18.73 10.23 -2.23
N ILE A 291 19.81 9.45 -2.29
CA ILE A 291 20.75 9.47 -3.43
C ILE A 291 20.06 8.98 -4.71
N ASN A 292 19.31 7.88 -4.63
CA ASN A 292 18.63 7.29 -5.78
C ASN A 292 17.36 8.05 -6.14
N LEU A 293 16.66 8.63 -5.15
CA LEU A 293 15.51 9.50 -5.42
C LEU A 293 15.90 10.84 -6.10
N LEU A 294 17.10 11.35 -5.82
CA LEU A 294 17.65 12.54 -6.49
C LEU A 294 18.34 12.22 -7.83
N ASN A 295 18.60 10.94 -8.11
CA ASN A 295 19.24 10.48 -9.33
C ASN A 295 18.65 9.12 -9.78
N PRO A 296 17.44 9.15 -10.38
CA PRO A 296 16.68 7.94 -10.70
C PRO A 296 17.37 7.04 -11.73
N PHE A 297 18.28 7.59 -12.56
CA PHE A 297 19.11 6.83 -13.49
C PHE A 297 19.88 5.67 -12.82
N ARG A 298 20.20 5.78 -11.53
CA ARG A 298 20.86 4.69 -10.78
C ARG A 298 19.97 3.46 -10.56
N VAL A 299 18.66 3.65 -10.57
CA VAL A 299 17.67 2.58 -10.48
C VAL A 299 17.33 2.12 -11.89
N GLU A 300 17.04 3.05 -12.80
CA GLU A 300 16.72 2.77 -14.22
C GLU A 300 17.83 1.93 -14.90
N SER A 301 19.10 2.26 -14.67
CA SER A 301 20.24 1.55 -15.30
C SER A 301 20.38 0.07 -14.91
N ILE A 302 19.70 -0.38 -13.84
CA ILE A 302 19.69 -1.78 -13.41
C ILE A 302 18.29 -2.39 -13.44
N GLU A 303 17.29 -1.68 -13.96
CA GLU A 303 15.87 -2.02 -13.89
C GLU A 303 15.59 -3.46 -14.30
N ASN A 304 15.90 -3.82 -15.56
CA ASN A 304 15.59 -5.14 -16.09
C ASN A 304 16.20 -6.26 -15.24
N GLU A 305 17.40 -6.03 -14.73
CA GLU A 305 18.17 -6.99 -13.94
C GLU A 305 17.58 -7.14 -12.54
N ILE A 306 17.19 -6.03 -11.88
CA ILE A 306 16.62 -6.07 -10.54
C ILE A 306 15.17 -6.55 -10.54
N VAL A 307 14.36 -6.14 -11.52
CA VAL A 307 12.99 -6.63 -11.72
C VAL A 307 13.02 -8.15 -11.90
N THR A 308 13.85 -8.65 -12.81
CA THR A 308 13.97 -10.10 -13.07
C THR A 308 14.49 -10.84 -11.84
N ALA A 309 15.60 -10.38 -11.25
CA ALA A 309 16.21 -11.07 -10.11
C ALA A 309 15.29 -11.12 -8.88
N PHE A 310 14.56 -10.04 -8.61
CA PHE A 310 13.66 -10.00 -7.46
C PHE A 310 12.36 -10.76 -7.72
N ALA A 311 11.79 -10.71 -8.93
CA ALA A 311 10.65 -11.54 -9.30
C ALA A 311 10.99 -13.04 -9.21
N ASP A 312 12.18 -13.44 -9.69
CA ASP A 312 12.67 -14.82 -9.55
C ASP A 312 12.83 -15.23 -8.09
N PHE A 313 13.35 -14.35 -7.23
CA PHE A 313 13.42 -14.59 -5.80
C PHE A 313 12.04 -14.79 -5.17
N LEU A 314 11.05 -13.96 -5.51
CA LEU A 314 9.69 -14.12 -4.99
C LEU A 314 9.07 -15.45 -5.44
N MET A 315 9.27 -15.85 -6.70
CA MET A 315 8.76 -17.14 -7.18
C MET A 315 9.46 -18.31 -6.50
N ALA A 316 10.77 -18.24 -6.31
CA ALA A 316 11.50 -19.25 -5.55
C ALA A 316 11.01 -19.33 -4.09
N VAL A 317 10.73 -18.20 -3.45
CA VAL A 317 10.13 -18.19 -2.10
C VAL A 317 8.78 -18.91 -2.07
N TYR A 318 7.95 -18.74 -3.11
CA TYR A 318 6.68 -19.44 -3.22
C TYR A 318 6.86 -20.95 -3.40
N ASP A 319 7.72 -21.35 -4.33
CA ASP A 319 7.96 -22.76 -4.66
C ASP A 319 8.60 -23.52 -3.48
N GLU A 320 9.49 -22.84 -2.74
CA GLU A 320 10.26 -23.39 -1.62
C GLU A 320 9.59 -23.17 -0.25
N THR A 321 8.32 -22.74 -0.22
CA THR A 321 7.66 -22.33 1.03
C THR A 321 7.69 -23.43 2.11
N ASP A 322 7.47 -24.69 1.74
CA ASP A 322 7.44 -25.80 2.71
C ASP A 322 8.84 -26.06 3.30
N GLU A 323 9.88 -26.09 2.47
CA GLU A 323 11.29 -26.25 2.92
C GLU A 323 11.75 -25.07 3.79
N ILE A 324 11.32 -23.85 3.44
CA ILE A 324 11.58 -22.67 4.26
C ILE A 324 10.94 -22.87 5.64
N VAL A 325 9.65 -23.24 5.71
CA VAL A 325 8.96 -23.43 7.00
C VAL A 325 9.63 -24.50 7.87
N GLU A 326 10.05 -25.62 7.28
CA GLU A 326 10.81 -26.67 7.97
C GLU A 326 12.13 -26.12 8.54
N SER A 327 12.96 -25.49 7.69
CA SER A 327 14.24 -24.91 8.10
C SER A 327 14.10 -23.84 9.20
N LEU A 328 13.05 -23.02 9.16
CA LEU A 328 12.80 -21.99 10.17
C LEU A 328 12.29 -22.57 11.49
N SER A 329 11.69 -23.77 11.47
CA SER A 329 11.19 -24.45 12.66
C SER A 329 12.31 -25.17 13.42
N GLU A 330 13.33 -25.68 12.72
CA GLU A 330 14.50 -26.34 13.34
C GLU A 330 15.46 -25.38 14.04
N ALA A 331 15.43 -24.10 13.66
CA ALA A 331 16.31 -23.06 14.22
C ALA A 331 15.84 -22.53 15.60
N HIS A 332 14.72 -23.03 16.12
CA HIS A 332 14.06 -22.56 17.36
C HIS A 332 13.85 -23.69 18.37
#